data_AF-A0A3L6G1B2-F1
#
_entry.id   AF-A0A3L6G1B2-F1
#
_cell.length_a   1.000
_cell.length_b   1.000
_cell.length_c   1.000
_cell.angle_alpha   90.00
_cell.angle_beta   90.00
_cell.angle_gamma   90.00
#
_symmetry.space_group_name_H-M   'P 1'
#
loop_
_entity.id
_entity.type
_entity.pdbx_description
1 polymer ?
#
loop_
_entity_poly.entity_id
_entity_poly.type
_entity_poly.pdbx_seq_one_letter_code
_entity_poly.pdbx_strand_id
1 'polypeptide(L)'
;MYVSRPEHLLHVLACNATATPAAPFRLLLTDARLDALCARVAKYYSLRRFVAATGEPASVWTRRRDGRDPYFHYSSGLQAVVMALGVCDQVSMFGFGKKAGVKHHYHTNRSKETEVHDYEGEYQFYGDLQTRPEAVPFLGEAPGFVLPPVKLYW
;
A
#
# COMPACT_ATOMS: atom_id res chain seq x y z
N MET A 1 -4.89 11.34 -6.37
CA MET A 1 -4.34 11.78 -5.09
C MET A 1 -4.61 10.69 -4.08
N TYR A 2 -3.51 10.14 -3.59
CA TYR A 2 -3.48 9.20 -2.49
C TYR A 2 -3.70 9.93 -1.15
N VAL A 3 -4.58 9.40 -0.30
CA VAL A 3 -4.99 10.03 0.95
C VAL A 3 -4.39 9.24 2.12
N SER A 4 -3.21 9.65 2.57
CA SER A 4 -2.56 9.09 3.76
C SER A 4 -3.06 9.68 5.07
N ARG A 5 -3.61 10.89 5.02
CA ARG A 5 -4.06 11.60 6.23
C ARG A 5 -5.32 12.42 5.97
N PRO A 6 -6.16 12.67 6.99
CA PRO A 6 -7.38 13.45 6.84
C PRO A 6 -7.15 14.85 6.28
N GLU A 7 -6.01 15.49 6.56
CA GLU A 7 -5.72 16.86 6.09
C GLU A 7 -5.63 16.95 4.56
N HIS A 8 -5.33 15.83 3.88
CA HIS A 8 -5.31 15.77 2.42
C HIS A 8 -6.69 16.05 1.82
N LEU A 9 -7.79 15.72 2.53
CA LEU A 9 -9.14 16.05 2.08
C LEU A 9 -9.40 17.56 2.11
N LEU A 10 -8.86 18.27 3.10
CA LEU A 10 -8.93 19.73 3.16
C LEU A 10 -8.16 20.37 2.01
N HIS A 11 -6.99 19.82 1.65
CA HIS A 11 -6.25 20.28 0.47
C HIS A 11 -7.06 20.08 -0.82
N VAL A 12 -7.72 18.93 -0.99
CA VAL A 12 -8.59 18.69 -2.16
C VAL A 12 -9.75 19.68 -2.20
N LEU A 13 -10.41 19.94 -1.08
CA LEU A 13 -11.50 20.91 -1.00
C LEU A 13 -11.02 22.32 -1.37
N ALA A 14 -9.89 22.76 -0.82
CA ALA A 14 -9.30 24.07 -1.11
C ALA A 14 -8.90 24.21 -2.59
N CYS A 15 -8.27 23.19 -3.16
CA CYS A 15 -7.88 23.18 -4.56
C CYS A 15 -9.10 23.11 -5.51
N ASN A 16 -10.13 22.34 -5.16
CA ASN A 16 -11.35 22.27 -5.97
C ASN A 16 -12.14 23.58 -5.94
N ALA A 17 -12.13 24.30 -4.81
CA ALA A 17 -12.79 25.60 -4.70
C ALA A 17 -12.18 26.66 -5.62
N THR A 18 -10.89 26.53 -5.97
CA THR A 18 -10.18 27.43 -6.88
C THR A 18 -10.02 26.86 -8.29
N ALA A 19 -10.46 25.62 -8.53
CA ALA A 19 -10.34 24.96 -9.82
C ALA A 19 -11.32 25.56 -10.83
N THR A 20 -10.80 26.01 -11.96
CA THR A 20 -11.62 26.42 -13.11
C THR A 20 -11.81 25.23 -14.07
N PRO A 21 -12.86 25.21 -14.91
CA PRO A 21 -13.03 24.17 -15.93
C PRO A 21 -11.84 24.04 -16.89
N ALA A 22 -11.10 25.14 -17.09
CA ALA A 22 -9.89 25.23 -17.92
C ALA A 22 -8.59 24.85 -17.19
N ALA A 23 -8.66 24.48 -15.90
CA ALA A 23 -7.47 24.08 -15.15
C ALA A 23 -6.84 22.82 -15.77
N PRO A 24 -5.57 22.86 -16.17
CA PRO A 24 -4.92 21.74 -16.85
C PRO A 24 -4.67 20.54 -15.92
N PHE A 25 -4.75 20.73 -14.60
CA PHE A 25 -4.47 19.69 -13.60
C PHE A 25 -5.61 19.57 -12.60
N ARG A 26 -6.57 18.68 -12.88
CA ARG A 26 -7.63 18.34 -11.91
C ARG A 26 -7.08 17.39 -10.85
N LEU A 27 -7.26 17.76 -9.59
CA LEU A 27 -6.98 16.88 -8.45
C LEU A 27 -8.05 15.79 -8.39
N LEU A 28 -7.71 14.59 -8.85
CA LEU A 28 -8.57 13.41 -8.72
C LEU A 28 -8.24 12.70 -7.42
N LEU A 29 -9.25 12.32 -6.64
CA LEU A 29 -9.07 11.44 -5.49
C LEU A 29 -8.97 9.98 -5.96
N THR A 30 -8.30 9.15 -5.17
CA THR A 30 -8.30 7.70 -5.40
C THR A 30 -9.74 7.17 -5.32
N ASP A 31 -10.13 6.26 -6.22
CA ASP A 31 -11.40 5.54 -6.12
C ASP A 31 -11.50 4.82 -4.77
N ALA A 32 -12.63 4.98 -4.07
CA ALA A 32 -12.81 4.44 -2.72
C ALA A 32 -12.73 2.90 -2.67
N ARG A 33 -13.05 2.20 -3.76
CA ARG A 33 -12.94 0.73 -3.84
C ARG A 33 -11.49 0.29 -3.94
N LEU A 34 -10.68 1.02 -4.72
CA LEU A 34 -9.23 0.78 -4.78
C LEU A 34 -8.58 1.08 -3.42
N ASP A 35 -8.98 2.16 -2.76
CA ASP A 35 -8.52 2.51 -1.42
C ASP A 35 -8.83 1.40 -0.41
N ALA A 36 -10.08 0.93 -0.37
CA ALA A 36 -10.51 -0.16 0.51
C ALA A 36 -9.77 -1.47 0.21
N LEU A 37 -9.53 -1.80 -1.07
CA LEU A 37 -8.75 -2.98 -1.46
C LEU A 37 -7.31 -2.90 -0.94
N CYS A 38 -6.64 -1.77 -1.15
CA CYS A 38 -5.27 -1.54 -0.67
C CYS A 38 -5.18 -1.63 0.86
N ALA A 39 -6.14 -1.03 1.57
CA ALA A 39 -6.23 -1.10 3.03
C ALA A 39 -6.45 -2.54 3.53
N ARG A 40 -7.29 -3.34 2.86
CA ARG A 40 -7.50 -4.76 3.19
C ARG A 40 -6.24 -5.59 3.00
N VAL A 41 -5.53 -5.40 1.88
CA VAL A 41 -4.25 -6.08 1.61
C VAL A 41 -3.24 -5.75 2.71
N ALA A 42 -2.98 -4.47 2.96
CA ALA A 42 -2.00 -4.06 3.98
C ALA A 42 -2.36 -4.60 5.37
N LYS A 43 -3.63 -4.47 5.78
CA LYS A 43 -4.10 -4.98 7.07
C LYS A 43 -3.95 -6.50 7.18
N TYR A 44 -4.25 -7.24 6.13
CA TYR A 44 -4.09 -8.69 6.11
C TYR A 44 -2.63 -9.11 6.35
N TYR A 45 -1.68 -8.53 5.62
CA TYR A 45 -0.27 -8.88 5.76
C TYR A 45 0.29 -8.46 7.13
N SER A 46 -0.10 -7.30 7.65
CA SER A 46 0.27 -6.87 9.00
C SER A 46 -0.25 -7.81 10.08
N LEU A 47 -1.52 -8.22 10.00
CA LEU A 47 -2.11 -9.15 10.95
C LEU A 47 -1.47 -10.54 10.85
N ARG A 48 -1.29 -11.05 9.63
CA ARG A 48 -0.64 -12.35 9.37
C ARG A 48 0.76 -12.39 9.99
N ARG A 49 1.56 -11.34 9.76
CA ARG A 49 2.89 -11.20 10.33
C ARG A 49 2.86 -11.10 11.86
N PHE A 50 1.96 -10.30 12.43
CA PHE A 50 1.83 -10.16 13.87
C PHE A 50 1.52 -11.49 14.56
N VAL A 51 0.52 -12.22 14.05
CA VAL A 51 0.12 -13.52 14.60
C VAL A 51 1.28 -14.52 14.48
N ALA A 52 1.93 -14.58 13.32
CA ALA A 52 3.07 -15.49 13.11
C ALA A 52 4.27 -15.16 14.03
N ALA A 53 4.54 -13.88 14.29
CA ALA A 53 5.69 -13.46 15.08
C ALA A 53 5.47 -13.53 16.59
N THR A 54 4.23 -13.34 17.06
CA THR A 54 3.92 -13.22 18.49
C THR A 54 3.12 -14.40 19.06
N GLY A 55 2.43 -15.15 18.19
CA GLY A 55 1.44 -16.16 18.60
C GLY A 55 0.15 -15.58 19.20
N GLU A 56 0.04 -14.26 19.31
CA GLU A 56 -1.14 -13.61 19.90
C GLU A 56 -2.30 -13.51 18.90
N PRO A 57 -3.56 -13.45 19.38
CA PRO A 57 -4.72 -13.23 18.51
C PRO A 57 -4.67 -11.88 17.78
N ALA A 58 -5.20 -11.85 16.55
CA ALA A 58 -5.29 -10.64 15.72
C ALA A 58 -6.00 -9.45 16.40
N SER A 59 -6.95 -9.71 17.31
CA SER A 59 -7.64 -8.66 18.08
C SER A 59 -6.70 -7.84 18.96
N VAL A 60 -5.57 -8.42 19.39
CA VAL A 60 -4.56 -7.73 20.20
C VAL A 60 -3.75 -6.76 19.35
N TRP A 61 -3.52 -7.08 18.06
CA TRP A 61 -2.82 -6.17 17.14
C TRP A 61 -3.54 -4.84 17.03
N THR A 62 -4.86 -4.85 16.82
CA THR A 62 -5.66 -3.61 16.70
C THR A 62 -5.51 -2.76 17.95
N ARG A 63 -5.65 -3.34 19.15
CA ARG A 63 -5.48 -2.62 20.42
C ARG A 63 -4.08 -2.02 20.59
N ARG A 64 -3.03 -2.77 20.25
CA ARG A 64 -1.63 -2.30 20.35
C ARG A 64 -1.31 -1.23 19.31
N ARG A 65 -1.92 -1.32 18.12
CA ARG A 65 -1.66 -0.43 17.00
C ARG A 65 -2.38 0.89 17.16
N ASP A 66 -3.68 0.86 17.49
CA ASP A 66 -4.49 2.06 17.73
C ASP A 66 -3.90 2.93 18.85
N GLY A 67 -3.21 2.31 19.82
CA GLY A 67 -2.50 3.01 20.88
C GLY A 67 -1.11 3.56 20.52
N ARG A 68 -0.53 3.19 19.36
CA ARG A 68 0.81 3.66 18.92
C ARG A 68 0.75 4.73 17.85
N ASP A 69 -0.09 4.56 16.83
CA ASP A 69 -0.18 5.49 15.71
C ASP A 69 -1.60 5.44 15.12
N PRO A 70 -2.42 6.49 15.31
CA PRO A 70 -3.81 6.51 14.85
C PRO A 70 -3.94 6.58 13.32
N TYR A 71 -2.82 6.72 12.59
CA TYR A 71 -2.81 6.88 11.13
C TYR A 71 -2.18 5.69 10.42
N PHE A 72 -2.39 4.46 10.89
CA PHE A 72 -1.97 3.28 10.11
C PHE A 72 -2.63 3.28 8.74
N HIS A 73 -1.79 3.22 7.70
CA HIS A 73 -2.26 3.14 6.32
C HIS A 73 -1.20 2.46 5.45
N TYR A 74 -1.64 1.91 4.32
CA TYR A 74 -0.77 1.34 3.29
C TYR A 74 0.11 2.41 2.65
N SER A 75 1.28 2.08 2.10
CA SER A 75 2.16 3.04 1.40
C SER A 75 1.63 3.42 0.02
N SER A 76 2.02 4.59 -0.50
CA SER A 76 1.69 4.94 -1.91
C SER A 76 2.27 3.93 -2.91
N GLY A 77 3.37 3.26 -2.58
CA GLY A 77 3.95 2.19 -3.37
C GLY A 77 3.01 0.98 -3.50
N LEU A 78 2.37 0.57 -2.39
CA LEU A 78 1.39 -0.52 -2.41
C LEU A 78 0.22 -0.20 -3.32
N GLN A 79 -0.33 1.02 -3.26
CA GLN A 79 -1.42 1.43 -4.15
C GLN A 79 -1.00 1.40 -5.62
N ALA A 80 0.19 1.88 -5.93
CA ALA A 80 0.72 1.85 -7.30
C ALA A 80 0.82 0.40 -7.81
N VAL A 81 1.26 -0.54 -6.97
CA VAL A 81 1.33 -1.97 -7.32
C VAL A 81 -0.08 -2.53 -7.55
N VAL A 82 -1.02 -2.34 -6.62
CA VAL A 82 -2.40 -2.85 -6.78
C VAL A 82 -3.07 -2.27 -8.02
N MET A 83 -2.85 -0.98 -8.32
CA MET A 83 -3.34 -0.36 -9.54
C MET A 83 -2.71 -0.99 -10.79
N ALA A 84 -1.38 -1.18 -10.82
CA ALA A 84 -0.68 -1.79 -11.94
C ALA A 84 -1.17 -3.22 -12.22
N LEU A 85 -1.44 -4.02 -11.18
CA LEU A 85 -2.00 -5.36 -11.32
C LEU A 85 -3.37 -5.37 -12.03
N GLY A 86 -4.15 -4.30 -11.90
CA GLY A 86 -5.46 -4.19 -12.52
C GLY A 86 -5.46 -3.67 -13.97
N VAL A 87 -4.33 -3.15 -14.47
CA VAL A 87 -4.27 -2.46 -15.78
C VAL A 87 -3.13 -2.93 -16.69
N CYS A 88 -2.19 -3.73 -16.19
CA CYS A 88 -1.05 -4.22 -16.94
C CYS A 88 -1.12 -5.74 -17.15
N ASP A 89 -0.67 -6.21 -18.32
CA ASP A 89 -0.53 -7.65 -18.59
C ASP A 89 0.64 -8.30 -17.84
N GLN A 90 1.63 -7.49 -17.43
CA GLN A 90 2.79 -7.89 -16.65
C GLN A 90 3.28 -6.72 -15.80
N VAL A 91 3.77 -7.00 -14.58
CA VAL A 91 4.31 -5.97 -13.68
C VAL A 91 5.77 -6.27 -13.31
N SER A 92 6.66 -5.32 -13.57
CA SER A 92 8.06 -5.36 -13.11
C SER A 92 8.28 -4.33 -12.01
N MET A 93 8.80 -4.77 -10.87
CA MET A 93 8.92 -3.96 -9.66
C MET A 93 10.39 -3.71 -9.32
N PHE A 94 10.77 -2.45 -9.16
CA PHE A 94 12.14 -2.02 -8.82
C PHE A 94 12.12 -1.15 -7.56
N GLY A 95 13.03 -1.42 -6.62
CA GLY A 95 13.12 -0.64 -5.37
C GLY A 95 11.99 -0.92 -4.36
N PHE A 96 11.31 -2.05 -4.49
CA PHE A 96 10.29 -2.52 -3.55
C PHE A 96 10.90 -3.51 -2.56
N GLY A 97 11.31 -2.99 -1.42
CA GLY A 97 12.04 -3.75 -0.41
C GLY A 97 13.19 -2.93 0.18
N LYS A 98 13.78 -3.43 1.28
CA LYS A 98 14.91 -2.76 1.91
C LYS A 98 15.89 -3.75 2.50
N LYS A 99 17.17 -3.58 2.15
CA LYS A 99 18.29 -4.27 2.80
C LYS A 99 18.76 -3.48 4.03
N ALA A 100 19.20 -4.20 5.06
CA ALA A 100 19.78 -3.59 6.25
C ALA A 100 20.96 -2.65 5.88
N GLY A 101 21.00 -1.47 6.50
CA GLY A 101 22.05 -0.47 6.26
C GLY A 101 21.87 0.37 5.00
N VAL A 102 20.83 0.15 4.19
CA VAL A 102 20.56 0.95 2.99
C VAL A 102 19.63 2.13 3.32
N LYS A 103 19.81 3.24 2.58
CA LYS A 103 18.95 4.43 2.64
C LYS A 103 17.51 4.04 2.27
N HIS A 104 16.54 4.67 2.92
CA HIS A 104 15.11 4.45 2.68
C HIS A 104 14.66 5.02 1.32
N HIS A 105 15.24 6.14 0.89
CA HIS A 105 15.05 6.65 -0.46
C HIS A 105 16.40 6.76 -1.17
N TYR A 106 16.44 6.39 -2.46
CA TYR A 106 17.66 6.45 -3.26
C TYR A 106 18.24 7.87 -3.39
N HIS A 107 17.39 8.90 -3.28
CA HIS A 107 17.76 10.31 -3.49
C HIS A 107 17.87 11.12 -2.19
N THR A 108 17.75 10.51 -1.01
CA THR A 108 17.87 11.24 0.28
C THR A 108 18.76 10.51 1.26
N ASN A 109 19.27 11.20 2.29
CA ASN A 109 20.04 10.57 3.37
C ASN A 109 19.17 9.94 4.47
N ARG A 110 17.84 9.87 4.28
CA ARG A 110 16.94 9.23 5.22
C ARG A 110 17.13 7.72 5.17
N SER A 111 17.45 7.09 6.31
CA SER A 111 17.58 5.63 6.43
C SER A 111 16.40 4.98 7.17
N LYS A 112 15.72 5.73 8.04
CA LYS A 112 14.60 5.23 8.84
C LYS A 112 13.27 5.33 8.06
N GLU A 113 12.58 4.21 8.01
CA GLU A 113 11.20 4.11 7.53
C GLU A 113 10.22 4.77 8.49
N THR A 114 9.14 5.30 7.93
CA THR A 114 8.01 5.80 8.72
C THR A 114 7.29 4.65 9.41
N GLU A 115 6.91 4.84 10.67
CA GLU A 115 6.21 3.82 11.44
C GLU A 115 4.71 3.74 11.13
N VAL A 116 4.17 4.64 10.29
CA VAL A 116 2.76 4.66 9.87
C VAL A 116 2.38 3.49 8.95
N HIS A 117 3.32 2.93 8.20
CA HIS A 117 3.13 1.70 7.40
C HIS A 117 3.82 0.52 8.09
N ASP A 118 3.41 -0.68 7.73
CA ASP A 118 4.12 -1.91 8.07
C ASP A 118 4.87 -2.40 6.83
N TYR A 119 6.03 -1.79 6.54
CA TYR A 119 6.81 -2.06 5.33
C TYR A 119 7.15 -3.53 5.16
N GLU A 120 7.50 -4.23 6.23
CA GLU A 120 7.77 -5.66 6.21
C GLU A 120 6.53 -6.47 5.79
N GLY A 121 5.34 -6.05 6.22
CA GLY A 121 4.08 -6.62 5.74
C GLY A 121 3.90 -6.40 4.23
N GLU A 122 4.17 -5.20 3.73
CA GLU A 122 4.11 -4.91 2.30
C GLU A 122 5.17 -5.68 1.49
N TYR A 123 6.38 -5.86 2.02
CA TYR A 123 7.43 -6.64 1.36
C TYR A 123 7.06 -8.11 1.24
N GLN A 124 6.38 -8.67 2.25
CA GLN A 124 5.82 -10.01 2.15
C GLN A 124 4.74 -10.09 1.07
N PHE A 125 3.90 -9.07 0.94
CA PHE A 125 2.92 -8.98 -0.15
C PHE A 125 3.58 -8.98 -1.52
N TYR A 126 4.61 -8.17 -1.72
CA TYR A 126 5.34 -8.14 -2.99
C TYR A 126 6.05 -9.48 -3.28
N GLY A 127 6.61 -10.12 -2.26
CA GLY A 127 7.21 -11.45 -2.39
C GLY A 127 6.19 -12.53 -2.77
N ASP A 128 5.01 -12.53 -2.14
CA ASP A 128 3.93 -13.48 -2.44
C ASP A 128 3.35 -13.23 -3.84
N LEU A 129 3.23 -11.98 -4.31
CA LEU A 129 2.84 -11.68 -5.70
C LEU A 129 3.74 -12.36 -6.75
N GLN A 130 5.06 -12.40 -6.52
CA GLN A 130 5.98 -13.06 -7.45
C GLN A 130 6.02 -14.58 -7.27
N THR A 131 6.01 -15.07 -6.02
CA THR A 131 6.35 -16.47 -5.73
C THR A 131 5.14 -17.38 -5.60
N ARG A 132 4.01 -16.86 -5.15
CA ARG A 132 2.78 -17.59 -4.82
C ARG A 132 1.54 -16.69 -5.05
N PRO A 133 1.32 -16.19 -6.27
CA PRO A 133 0.22 -15.25 -6.56
C PRO A 133 -1.15 -15.80 -6.18
N GLU A 134 -1.34 -17.12 -6.22
CA GLU A 134 -2.56 -17.81 -5.81
C GLU A 134 -2.87 -17.71 -4.31
N ALA A 135 -1.86 -17.45 -3.47
CA ALA A 135 -2.01 -17.27 -2.04
C ALA A 135 -2.37 -15.82 -1.64
N VAL A 136 -2.36 -14.89 -2.60
CA VAL A 136 -2.63 -13.47 -2.34
C VAL A 136 -4.14 -13.24 -2.29
N PRO A 137 -4.70 -12.83 -1.14
CA PRO A 137 -6.15 -12.68 -0.99
C PRO A 137 -6.66 -11.44 -1.74
N PHE A 138 -7.98 -11.39 -1.96
CA PHE A 138 -8.74 -10.24 -2.48
C PHE A 138 -8.54 -9.90 -3.97
N LEU A 139 -7.35 -10.13 -4.52
CA LEU A 139 -7.03 -9.70 -5.88
C LEU A 139 -7.59 -10.64 -6.97
N GLY A 140 -7.67 -11.95 -6.70
CA GLY A 140 -8.22 -12.95 -7.63
C GLY A 140 -9.71 -13.25 -7.46
N GLU A 141 -10.46 -12.45 -6.69
CA GLU A 141 -11.86 -12.75 -6.36
C GLU A 141 -12.85 -12.36 -7.48
N ALA A 142 -12.45 -11.48 -8.39
CA ALA A 142 -13.31 -11.01 -9.48
C ALA A 142 -13.43 -12.07 -10.59
N PRO A 143 -14.65 -12.42 -11.05
CA PRO A 143 -14.82 -13.39 -12.14
C PRO A 143 -14.07 -12.98 -13.41
N GLY A 144 -13.27 -13.89 -13.95
CA GLY A 144 -12.49 -13.67 -15.18
C GLY A 144 -11.23 -12.81 -15.01
N PHE A 145 -10.95 -12.30 -13.81
CA PHE A 145 -9.69 -11.62 -13.54
C PHE A 145 -8.59 -12.64 -13.24
N VAL A 146 -7.45 -12.48 -13.92
CA VAL A 146 -6.24 -13.27 -13.70
C VAL A 146 -5.14 -12.32 -13.29
N LEU A 147 -4.49 -12.60 -12.16
CA LEU A 147 -3.35 -11.81 -11.70
C LEU A 147 -2.23 -11.86 -12.75
N PRO A 148 -1.72 -10.70 -13.22
CA PRO A 148 -0.62 -10.68 -14.17
C PRO A 148 0.67 -11.19 -13.50
N PRO A 149 1.62 -11.76 -14.27
CA PRO A 149 2.91 -12.13 -13.75
C PRO A 149 3.65 -10.93 -13.14
N VAL A 150 4.21 -11.13 -11.96
CA VAL A 150 4.98 -10.11 -11.22
C VAL A 150 6.43 -10.53 -11.12
N LYS A 151 7.34 -9.60 -11.43
CA LYS A 151 8.79 -9.81 -11.26
C LYS A 151 9.40 -8.68 -10.42
N LEU A 152 9.98 -9.06 -9.27
CA LEU A 152 10.73 -8.19 -8.37
C LEU A 152 12.21 -8.19 -8.75
N TYR A 153 12.76 -6.98 -8.84
CA TYR A 153 14.17 -6.72 -9.05
C TYR A 153 14.72 -6.08 -7.77
N TRP A 154 15.63 -6.81 -7.13
CA TRP A 154 16.28 -6.48 -5.87
C TRP A 154 17.62 -5.78 -6.08
#